data_AF-A0A2N7PJN4-F1
#
_entry.id   AF-A0A2N7PJN4-F1
#
_cell.length_a   1.000
_cell.length_b   1.000
_cell.length_c   1.000
_cell.angle_alpha   90.00
_cell.angle_beta   90.00
_cell.angle_gamma   90.00
#
_symmetry.space_group_name_H-M   'P 1'
#
loop_
_entity.id
_entity.type
_entity.pdbx_description
1 polymer ?
#
loop_
_entity_poly.entity_id
_entity_poly.type
_entity_poly.pdbx_seq_one_letter_code
_entity_poly.pdbx_strand_id
1 'polypeptide(L)'
;MKVDSKIFSNLNFITPEALSKQGNKIFEDYLKSALLELERAELLKEEEREKIKFLQDKLSFSLDLMDKIAKTPLNQATSSTVGDFLLAQALEMEKVAETLPDGALKNLFKESALYLGIEAEKLRQGYYAS
;
A
#
# COMPACT_ATOMS: atom_id res chain seq x y z
N MET A 1 20.59 -16.07 79.65
CA MET A 1 19.88 -15.14 78.75
C MET A 1 19.26 -15.96 77.62
N LYS A 2 17.93 -16.08 77.56
CA LYS A 2 17.23 -16.77 76.46
C LYS A 2 17.08 -15.76 75.32
N VAL A 3 17.63 -16.07 74.15
CA VAL A 3 17.45 -15.23 72.96
C VAL A 3 16.13 -15.64 72.30
N ASP A 4 15.19 -14.70 72.26
CA ASP A 4 13.86 -14.84 71.68
C ASP A 4 13.98 -15.07 70.17
N SER A 5 13.48 -16.22 69.68
CA SER A 5 13.59 -16.65 68.28
C SER A 5 12.55 -16.01 67.34
N LYS A 6 11.94 -14.89 67.72
CA LYS A 6 10.79 -14.29 67.00
C LYS A 6 11.14 -13.25 65.93
N ILE A 7 12.40 -13.14 65.49
CA ILE A 7 12.81 -12.08 64.54
C ILE A 7 12.98 -12.57 63.09
N PHE A 8 12.88 -13.87 62.81
CA PHE A 8 13.23 -14.40 61.47
C PHE A 8 12.08 -14.63 60.49
N SER A 9 10.84 -14.22 60.78
CA SER A 9 9.68 -14.64 59.96
C SER A 9 9.24 -13.69 58.85
N ASN A 10 9.93 -12.58 58.55
CA ASN A 10 9.50 -11.65 57.48
C ASN A 10 10.63 -11.18 56.55
N LEU A 11 11.53 -12.08 56.16
CA LEU A 11 12.35 -11.86 54.96
C LEU A 11 11.59 -12.42 53.77
N ASN A 12 10.92 -11.54 53.02
CA ASN A 12 10.41 -11.83 51.69
C ASN A 12 11.60 -12.21 50.79
N PHE A 13 11.94 -13.50 50.78
CA PHE A 13 12.85 -14.05 49.79
C PHE A 13 12.14 -14.01 48.44
N ILE A 14 12.39 -12.95 47.68
CA ILE A 14 12.16 -13.00 46.23
C ILE A 14 13.13 -14.06 45.71
N THR A 15 12.62 -15.25 45.43
CA THR A 15 13.45 -16.34 44.89
C THR A 15 13.91 -15.95 43.48
N PRO A 16 15.14 -16.32 43.08
CA PRO A 16 15.65 -16.09 41.72
C PRO A 16 14.71 -16.64 40.63
N GLU A 17 13.98 -17.72 40.94
CA GLU A 17 12.97 -18.31 40.06
C GLU A 17 11.80 -17.36 39.75
N ALA A 18 11.33 -16.57 40.73
CA ALA A 18 10.27 -15.58 40.53
C ALA A 18 10.74 -14.43 39.62
N LEU A 19 11.97 -13.95 39.80
CA LEU A 19 12.61 -12.96 38.93
C LEU A 19 12.84 -13.50 37.50
N SER A 20 13.23 -14.78 37.37
CA SER A 20 13.42 -15.42 36.06
C SER A 20 12.10 -15.60 35.29
N LYS A 21 11.00 -15.96 35.97
CA LYS A 21 9.67 -16.08 35.36
C LYS A 21 9.12 -14.73 34.90
N GLN A 22 9.36 -13.68 35.67
CA GLN A 22 8.93 -12.32 35.34
C GLN A 22 9.76 -11.75 34.17
N GLY A 23 11.08 -11.99 34.14
CA GLY A 23 11.95 -11.65 33.01
C GLY A 23 11.59 -12.41 31.73
N ASN A 24 11.30 -13.71 31.82
CA ASN A 24 10.82 -14.50 30.68
C ASN A 24 9.49 -13.98 30.13
N LYS A 25 8.56 -13.58 31.00
CA LYS A 25 7.27 -13.00 30.57
C LYS A 25 7.45 -11.66 29.84
N ILE A 26 8.32 -10.78 30.34
CA ILE A 26 8.63 -9.49 29.69
C ILE A 26 9.27 -9.72 28.32
N PHE A 27 10.20 -10.68 28.22
CA PHE A 27 10.81 -11.05 26.94
C PHE A 27 9.79 -11.66 25.97
N GLU A 28 8.94 -12.57 26.43
CA GLU A 28 7.86 -13.16 25.61
C GLU A 28 6.88 -12.09 25.10
N ASP A 29 6.49 -11.14 25.95
CA ASP A 29 5.60 -10.05 25.57
C ASP A 29 6.28 -9.13 24.55
N TYR A 30 7.56 -8.80 24.74
CA TYR A 30 8.34 -8.03 23.76
C TYR A 30 8.49 -8.75 22.42
N LEU A 31 8.82 -10.05 22.44
CA LEU A 31 8.97 -10.86 21.23
C LEU A 31 7.64 -10.95 20.47
N LYS A 32 6.51 -11.13 21.16
CA LYS A 32 5.17 -11.12 20.54
C LYS A 32 4.88 -9.78 19.87
N SER A 33 5.16 -8.67 20.54
CA SER A 33 4.98 -7.34 19.96
C SER A 33 5.85 -7.14 18.72
N ALA A 34 7.14 -7.51 18.79
CA ALA A 34 8.05 -7.40 17.65
C ALA A 34 7.62 -8.27 16.45
N LEU A 35 7.12 -9.48 16.70
CA LEU A 35 6.59 -10.35 15.64
C LEU A 35 5.32 -9.77 14.99
N LEU A 36 4.41 -9.19 15.78
CA LEU A 36 3.21 -8.52 15.26
C LEU A 36 3.56 -7.26 14.44
N GLU A 37 4.58 -6.51 14.86
CA GLU A 37 5.09 -5.36 14.09
C GLU A 37 5.72 -5.80 12.77
N LEU A 38 6.47 -6.91 12.78
CA LEU A 38 7.06 -7.50 11.57
C LEU A 38 5.98 -7.94 10.58
N GLU A 39 4.97 -8.67 11.06
CA GLU A 39 3.83 -9.14 10.24
C GLU A 39 3.07 -7.96 9.60
N ARG A 40 2.81 -6.90 10.38
CA ARG A 40 2.19 -5.67 9.86
C ARG A 40 3.05 -5.00 8.78
N ALA A 41 4.36 -4.94 8.98
CA ALA A 41 5.28 -4.36 8.01
C ALA A 41 5.33 -5.17 6.70
N GLU A 42 5.21 -6.50 6.77
CA GLU A 42 5.10 -7.36 5.59
C GLU A 42 3.78 -7.14 4.85
N LEU A 43 2.65 -7.08 5.58
CA LEU A 43 1.34 -6.81 4.99
C LEU A 43 1.30 -5.46 4.25
N LEU A 44 1.88 -4.41 4.84
CA LEU A 44 1.96 -3.09 4.19
C LEU A 44 2.76 -3.14 2.88
N LYS A 45 3.87 -3.87 2.86
CA LYS A 45 4.68 -4.05 1.64
C LYS A 45 3.93 -4.83 0.57
N GLU A 46 3.15 -5.83 0.95
CA GLU A 46 2.36 -6.60 -0.01
C GLU A 46 1.23 -5.74 -0.59
N GLU A 47 0.52 -4.97 0.25
CA GLU A 47 -0.50 -4.03 -0.20
C GLU A 47 0.07 -2.97 -1.16
N GLU A 48 1.25 -2.43 -0.87
CA GLU A 48 1.97 -1.52 -1.77
C GLU A 48 2.32 -2.19 -3.11
N ARG A 49 2.79 -3.45 -3.08
CA ARG A 49 3.09 -4.21 -4.31
C ARG A 49 1.85 -4.44 -5.16
N GLU A 50 0.73 -4.78 -4.54
CA GLU A 50 -0.54 -4.97 -5.24
C GLU A 50 -1.02 -3.68 -5.91
N LYS A 51 -0.93 -2.54 -5.21
CA LYS A 51 -1.23 -1.21 -5.78
C LYS A 51 -0.35 -0.89 -6.98
N ILE A 52 0.96 -1.13 -6.87
CA ILE A 52 1.91 -0.89 -7.97
C ILE A 52 1.56 -1.78 -9.16
N LYS A 53 1.31 -3.07 -8.95
CA LYS A 53 0.93 -4.00 -10.01
C LYS A 53 -0.34 -3.57 -10.72
N PHE A 54 -1.37 -3.21 -9.95
CA PHE A 54 -2.63 -2.69 -10.49
C PHE A 54 -2.42 -1.46 -11.38
N LEU A 55 -1.61 -0.50 -10.93
CA LEU A 55 -1.28 0.69 -11.69
C LEU A 55 -0.51 0.37 -12.99
N GLN A 56 0.42 -0.59 -12.94
CA GLN A 56 1.15 -1.07 -14.11
C GLN A 56 0.23 -1.74 -15.12
N ASP A 57 -0.66 -2.62 -14.67
CA ASP A 57 -1.58 -3.36 -15.53
C ASP A 57 -2.55 -2.39 -16.25
N LYS A 58 -3.10 -1.40 -15.52
CA LYS A 58 -3.94 -0.35 -16.12
C LYS A 58 -3.19 0.50 -17.12
N LEU A 59 -1.99 0.97 -16.76
CA LEU A 59 -1.17 1.79 -17.65
C LEU A 59 -0.86 1.02 -18.95
N SER A 60 -0.39 -0.22 -18.83
CA SER A 60 -0.06 -1.05 -19.99
C SER A 60 -1.27 -1.25 -20.90
N PHE A 61 -2.43 -1.58 -20.33
CA PHE A 61 -3.66 -1.74 -21.10
C PHE A 61 -4.07 -0.45 -21.81
N SER A 62 -4.03 0.69 -21.11
CA SER A 62 -4.40 1.98 -21.68
C SER A 62 -3.46 2.42 -22.81
N LEU A 63 -2.15 2.19 -22.66
CA LEU A 63 -1.16 2.47 -23.71
C LEU A 63 -1.39 1.58 -24.94
N ASP A 64 -1.61 0.28 -24.74
CA ASP A 64 -1.92 -0.65 -25.83
C ASP A 64 -3.21 -0.28 -26.57
N LEU A 65 -4.23 0.16 -25.82
CA LEU A 65 -5.48 0.64 -26.41
C LEU A 65 -5.24 1.88 -27.26
N MET A 66 -4.48 2.86 -26.77
CA MET A 66 -4.14 4.07 -27.53
C MET A 66 -3.35 3.76 -28.80
N ASP A 67 -2.39 2.84 -28.76
CA ASP A 67 -1.64 2.42 -29.95
C ASP A 67 -2.55 1.78 -31.02
N LYS A 68 -3.56 0.99 -30.59
CA LYS A 68 -4.56 0.43 -31.51
C LYS A 68 -5.44 1.50 -32.13
N ILE A 69 -5.83 2.51 -31.35
CA ILE A 69 -6.64 3.64 -31.84
C ILE A 69 -5.85 4.47 -32.85
N ALA A 70 -4.57 4.73 -32.58
CA ALA A 70 -3.71 5.48 -33.51
C ALA A 70 -3.61 4.82 -34.90
N LYS A 71 -3.85 3.52 -34.99
CA LYS A 71 -3.83 2.72 -36.24
C LYS A 71 -5.21 2.53 -36.87
N THR A 72 -6.28 2.92 -36.19
CA THR A 72 -7.66 2.62 -36.60
C THR A 72 -8.51 3.89 -36.59
N PRO A 73 -9.04 4.34 -37.73
CA PRO A 73 -9.96 5.48 -37.77
C PRO A 73 -11.17 5.22 -36.89
N LEU A 74 -11.47 6.13 -35.98
CA LEU A 74 -12.64 6.05 -35.11
C LEU A 74 -13.71 7.03 -35.60
N ASN A 75 -14.97 6.58 -35.61
CA ASN A 75 -16.11 7.48 -35.75
C ASN A 75 -16.34 8.23 -34.43
N GLN A 76 -17.07 9.34 -34.48
CA GLN A 76 -17.30 10.22 -33.33
C GLN A 76 -17.88 9.50 -32.11
N ALA A 77 -18.84 8.59 -32.31
CA ALA A 77 -19.47 7.86 -31.20
C ALA A 77 -18.45 6.95 -30.50
N THR A 78 -17.65 6.21 -31.27
CA THR A 78 -16.60 5.34 -30.73
C THR A 78 -15.50 6.16 -30.04
N SER A 79 -15.08 7.29 -30.63
CA SER A 79 -14.10 8.20 -30.03
C SER A 79 -14.57 8.73 -28.67
N SER A 80 -15.84 9.14 -28.56
CA SER A 80 -16.42 9.58 -27.29
C SER A 80 -16.42 8.47 -26.24
N THR A 81 -16.91 7.27 -26.59
CA THR A 81 -16.97 6.14 -25.64
C THR A 81 -15.58 5.72 -25.16
N VAL A 82 -14.60 5.65 -26.07
CA VAL A 82 -13.24 5.27 -25.73
C VAL A 82 -12.53 6.36 -24.92
N GLY A 83 -12.79 7.64 -25.25
CA GLY A 83 -12.34 8.77 -24.45
C GLY A 83 -12.89 8.70 -23.01
N ASP A 84 -14.20 8.52 -22.83
CA ASP A 84 -14.81 8.40 -21.50
C ASP A 84 -14.23 7.22 -20.71
N PHE A 85 -13.96 6.09 -21.37
CA PHE A 85 -13.32 4.94 -20.76
C PHE A 85 -11.89 5.25 -20.29
N LEU A 86 -11.06 5.86 -21.14
CA LEU A 86 -9.67 6.21 -20.78
C LEU A 86 -9.63 7.28 -19.68
N LEU A 87 -10.58 8.22 -19.67
CA LEU A 87 -10.72 9.21 -18.61
C LEU A 87 -11.02 8.54 -17.26
N ALA A 88 -11.93 7.54 -17.25
CA ALA A 88 -12.23 6.78 -16.04
C ALA A 88 -11.00 5.99 -15.54
N GLN A 89 -10.22 5.38 -16.45
CA GLN A 89 -8.96 4.72 -16.10
C GLN A 89 -7.95 5.70 -15.48
N ALA A 90 -7.77 6.88 -16.08
CA ALA A 90 -6.89 7.92 -15.58
C ALA A 90 -7.26 8.35 -14.16
N LEU A 91 -8.54 8.61 -13.90
CA LEU A 91 -9.03 9.00 -12.57
C LEU A 91 -8.84 7.90 -11.51
N GLU A 92 -9.02 6.64 -11.90
CA GLU A 92 -8.80 5.52 -11.00
C GLU A 92 -7.31 5.33 -10.67
N MET A 93 -6.45 5.46 -11.69
CA MET A 93 -5.00 5.43 -11.50
C MET A 93 -4.52 6.56 -10.60
N GLU A 94 -5.00 7.79 -10.80
CA GLU A 94 -4.65 8.93 -9.97
C GLU A 94 -5.01 8.69 -8.50
N LYS A 95 -6.23 8.19 -8.23
CA LYS A 95 -6.69 7.88 -6.87
C LYS A 95 -5.81 6.85 -6.18
N VAL A 96 -5.44 5.77 -6.87
CA VAL A 96 -4.59 4.73 -6.29
C VAL A 96 -3.16 5.24 -6.11
N ALA A 97 -2.62 5.97 -7.08
CA ALA A 97 -1.29 6.56 -7.00
C ALA A 97 -1.16 7.54 -5.83
N GLU A 98 -2.22 8.29 -5.48
CA GLU A 98 -2.20 9.21 -4.34
C GLU A 98 -1.99 8.49 -2.99
N THR A 99 -2.38 7.21 -2.91
CA THR A 99 -2.18 6.38 -1.71
C THR A 99 -0.79 5.76 -1.59
N LEU A 100 0.04 5.87 -2.63
CA LEU A 100 1.43 5.42 -2.56
C LEU A 100 2.27 6.35 -1.68
N PRO A 101 3.34 5.84 -1.05
CA PRO A 101 4.33 6.68 -0.40
C PRO A 101 4.93 7.71 -1.36
N ASP A 102 5.30 8.88 -0.84
CA ASP A 102 5.93 9.92 -1.64
C ASP A 102 7.25 9.43 -2.25
N GLY A 103 7.43 9.67 -3.55
CA GLY A 103 8.61 9.22 -4.28
C GLY A 103 8.41 9.16 -5.79
N ALA A 104 9.41 8.63 -6.48
CA ALA A 104 9.45 8.58 -7.94
C ALA A 104 8.29 7.77 -8.54
N LEU A 105 7.91 6.64 -7.91
CA LEU A 105 6.82 5.80 -8.41
C LEU A 105 5.45 6.49 -8.32
N LYS A 106 5.15 7.14 -7.19
CA LYS A 106 3.94 7.97 -7.04
C LYS A 106 3.86 9.01 -8.15
N ASN A 107 4.94 9.78 -8.35
CA ASN A 107 5.00 10.81 -9.38
C ASN A 107 4.81 10.23 -10.79
N LEU A 108 5.51 9.14 -11.12
CA LEU A 108 5.39 8.45 -12.40
C LEU A 108 3.94 8.08 -12.72
N PHE A 109 3.23 7.45 -11.77
CA PHE A 109 1.86 7.03 -12.01
C PHE A 109 0.88 8.21 -12.05
N LYS A 110 1.11 9.26 -11.27
CA LYS A 110 0.31 10.50 -11.36
C LYS A 110 0.50 11.21 -12.70
N GLU A 111 1.72 11.33 -13.17
CA GLU A 111 2.03 11.93 -14.48
C GLU A 111 1.45 11.08 -15.62
N SER A 112 1.55 9.75 -15.51
CA SER A 112 0.95 8.83 -16.48
C SER A 112 -0.58 8.93 -16.50
N ALA A 113 -1.23 9.01 -15.35
CA ALA A 113 -2.66 9.24 -15.23
C ALA A 113 -3.08 10.59 -15.86
N LEU A 114 -2.32 11.66 -15.59
CA LEU A 114 -2.56 12.97 -16.21
C LEU A 114 -2.44 12.90 -17.75
N TYR A 115 -1.38 12.26 -18.26
CA TYR A 115 -1.19 12.06 -19.70
C TYR A 115 -2.37 11.31 -20.32
N LEU A 116 -2.78 10.19 -19.71
CA LEU A 116 -3.95 9.42 -20.15
C LEU A 116 -5.23 10.26 -20.15
N GLY A 117 -5.43 11.08 -19.12
CA GLY A 117 -6.58 11.99 -19.04
C GLY A 117 -6.62 13.03 -20.16
N ILE A 118 -5.46 13.59 -20.51
CA ILE A 118 -5.34 14.56 -21.61
C ILE A 118 -5.66 13.89 -22.95
N GLU A 119 -5.10 12.70 -23.22
CA GLU A 119 -5.36 11.97 -24.46
C GLU A 119 -6.81 11.48 -24.56
N ALA A 120 -7.40 11.06 -23.44
CA ALA A 120 -8.81 10.72 -23.34
C ALA A 120 -9.72 11.89 -23.74
N GLU A 121 -9.41 13.09 -23.25
CA GLU A 121 -10.19 14.29 -23.55
C GLU A 121 -10.08 14.69 -25.03
N LYS A 122 -8.88 14.57 -25.63
CA LYS A 122 -8.69 14.78 -27.07
C LYS A 122 -9.50 13.78 -27.90
N LEU A 123 -9.49 12.51 -27.51
CA LEU A 123 -10.32 11.47 -28.14
C LEU A 123 -11.80 11.82 -28.06
N ARG A 124 -12.29 12.20 -26.88
CA ARG A 124 -13.69 12.58 -26.68
C ARG A 124 -14.10 13.77 -27.55
N GLN A 125 -13.22 14.74 -27.72
CA GLN A 125 -13.42 15.91 -28.57
C GLN A 125 -13.32 15.59 -30.08
N GLY A 126 -12.97 14.36 -30.45
CA GLY A 126 -12.90 13.94 -31.85
C GLY A 126 -11.64 14.39 -32.58
N TYR A 127 -10.55 14.74 -31.86
CA TYR A 127 -9.27 15.15 -32.50
C TYR A 127 -8.69 14.09 -33.44
N TYR A 128 -9.07 12.84 -33.23
CA TYR A 128 -8.64 11.68 -34.01
C TYR A 128 -9.76 11.09 -34.88
N ALA A 129 -10.92 11.75 -34.94
CA ALA A 129 -11.99 11.37 -35.84
C ALA A 129 -11.70 11.92 -37.25
N SER A 130 -11.73 11.04 -38.24
CA SER A 130 -11.50 11.34 -39.67
C SER A 130 -12.73 11.01 -40.50
#